data_AF-A0A6A6HZP4-F1
#
_entry.id   AF-A0A6A6HZP4-F1
#
_cell.length_a   1.000
_cell.length_b   1.000
_cell.length_c   1.000
_cell.angle_alpha   90.00
_cell.angle_beta   90.00
_cell.angle_gamma   90.00
#
_symmetry.space_group_name_H-M   'P 1'
#
loop_
_entity.id
_entity.type
_entity.pdbx_description
1 polymer ?
#
loop_
_entity_poly.entity_id
_entity_poly.type
_entity_poly.pdbx_seq_one_letter_code
_entity_poly.pdbx_strand_id
1 'polypeptide(L)'
;MSWVSVLSDRPTETQLPKWSKKTLFSKRKHSDEWHHNIDFLAGVLRPSDSKFPWILIKKHTDHYIKKKGKISQAEIDVRLATLIERHEARDVAIAACAHAISPTGLRALLNVELNVAPATYYGLEMYLQSLIAANYCSPKAVTGLEVQWARQLLPYAKHGAGVAGRYLEGLCSALRAIDTPNMNVLPDFAILARRAFKNFATQLEGYKLRSQWVSAQAAVGWMSALARTTPAVTPPGHLLPEHVLDAQFPIWRIWVAWNPNTGRTKSLA
;
A
#
# COMPACT_ATOMS: atom_id res chain seq x y z
N MET A 1 -56.19 46.35 63.04
CA MET A 1 -57.48 45.99 62.41
C MET A 1 -57.20 45.31 61.08
N SER A 2 -58.03 44.33 60.74
CA SER A 2 -58.11 43.58 59.47
C SER A 2 -57.15 42.41 59.26
N TRP A 3 -57.66 41.24 59.64
CA TRP A 3 -57.46 39.95 58.98
C TRP A 3 -57.92 40.00 57.51
N VAL A 4 -57.24 39.29 56.60
CA VAL A 4 -57.86 38.47 55.53
C VAL A 4 -56.93 37.31 55.19
N SER A 5 -57.54 36.14 55.07
CA SER A 5 -56.97 34.81 54.90
C SER A 5 -56.98 34.37 53.42
N VAL A 6 -56.45 33.16 53.17
CA VAL A 6 -56.75 32.22 52.07
C VAL A 6 -55.99 32.42 50.74
N LEU A 7 -55.08 31.50 50.40
CA LEU A 7 -55.36 30.35 49.53
C LEU A 7 -54.13 29.46 49.33
N SER A 8 -54.40 28.16 49.41
CA SER A 8 -53.49 27.04 49.30
C SER A 8 -53.42 26.62 47.84
N ASP A 9 -52.24 26.69 47.21
CA ASP A 9 -51.99 26.02 45.94
C ASP A 9 -51.11 24.79 46.14
N ARG A 10 -51.66 23.65 45.72
CA ARG A 10 -51.03 22.32 45.75
C ARG A 10 -49.87 22.29 44.74
N PRO A 11 -48.75 21.62 45.05
CA PRO A 11 -47.74 21.34 44.05
C PRO A 11 -48.25 20.28 43.07
N THR A 12 -48.29 20.63 41.79
CA THR A 12 -48.58 19.74 40.67
C THR A 12 -47.45 18.71 40.57
N GLU A 13 -47.77 17.47 40.90
CA GLU A 13 -46.94 16.28 40.78
C GLU A 13 -46.40 16.16 39.34
N THR A 14 -45.14 16.55 39.16
CA THR A 14 -44.47 16.51 37.86
C THR A 14 -44.14 15.05 37.57
N GLN A 15 -44.99 14.38 36.80
CA GLN A 15 -44.71 13.03 36.30
C GLN A 15 -43.41 13.06 35.50
N LEU A 16 -42.36 12.49 36.09
CA LEU A 16 -41.10 12.25 35.41
C LEU A 16 -41.36 11.36 34.19
N PRO A 17 -40.79 11.68 33.02
CA PRO A 17 -40.96 10.87 31.82
C PRO A 17 -40.45 9.45 32.10
N LYS A 18 -41.33 8.46 31.91
CA LYS A 18 -40.96 7.04 31.88
C LYS A 18 -39.92 6.85 30.79
N TRP A 19 -38.64 6.82 31.17
CA TRP A 19 -37.55 6.37 30.30
C TRP A 19 -37.79 4.90 29.97
N SER A 20 -38.45 4.66 28.85
CA SER A 20 -38.56 3.36 28.21
C SER A 20 -37.14 2.88 27.92
N LYS A 21 -36.66 1.91 28.71
CA LYS A 21 -35.44 1.12 28.47
C LYS A 21 -35.62 0.20 27.25
N LYS A 22 -36.12 0.72 26.13
CA LYS A 22 -35.87 0.12 24.83
C LYS A 22 -34.51 0.63 24.40
N THR A 23 -33.47 -0.01 24.95
CA THR A 23 -32.14 0.01 24.36
C THR A 23 -32.30 -0.15 22.86
N LEU A 24 -31.99 0.93 22.16
CA LEU A 24 -31.71 1.00 20.74
C LEU A 24 -30.63 -0.05 20.44
N PHE A 25 -31.04 -1.32 20.28
CA PHE A 25 -30.23 -2.33 19.62
C PHE A 25 -30.17 -1.93 18.15
N SER A 26 -29.37 -0.90 17.84
CA SER A 26 -28.90 -0.68 16.49
C SER A 26 -28.23 -1.99 16.09
N LYS A 27 -28.88 -2.78 15.23
CA LYS A 27 -28.28 -3.97 14.64
C LYS A 27 -27.01 -3.51 13.94
N ARG A 28 -25.86 -3.59 14.61
CA ARG A 28 -24.57 -3.25 14.05
C ARG A 28 -24.45 -4.04 12.75
N LYS A 29 -24.16 -3.37 11.64
CA LYS A 29 -24.12 -4.07 10.34
C LYS A 29 -23.02 -5.14 10.46
N HIS A 30 -23.29 -6.35 9.99
CA HIS A 30 -22.31 -7.45 10.06
C HIS A 30 -20.96 -7.11 9.40
N SER A 31 -20.95 -6.17 8.44
CA SER A 31 -19.72 -5.61 7.87
C SER A 31 -18.89 -4.87 8.91
N ASP A 32 -19.51 -4.06 9.75
CA ASP A 32 -18.83 -3.19 10.72
C ASP A 32 -18.26 -4.04 11.86
N GLU A 33 -18.98 -5.10 12.25
CA GLU A 33 -18.47 -6.13 13.16
C GLU A 33 -17.26 -6.86 12.57
N TRP A 34 -17.29 -7.20 11.27
CA TRP A 34 -16.16 -7.85 10.60
C TRP A 34 -14.92 -6.94 10.56
N HIS A 35 -15.06 -5.68 10.12
CA HIS A 35 -13.98 -4.69 10.09
C HIS A 35 -13.34 -4.51 11.47
N HIS A 36 -14.15 -4.27 12.50
CA HIS A 36 -13.65 -4.10 13.85
C HIS A 36 -12.85 -5.31 14.36
N ASN A 37 -13.32 -6.53 14.06
CA ASN A 37 -12.64 -7.74 14.51
C ASN A 37 -11.30 -7.97 13.81
N ILE A 38 -11.21 -7.72 12.50
CA ILE A 38 -9.94 -7.89 11.78
C ILE A 38 -8.93 -6.81 12.18
N ASP A 39 -9.38 -5.57 12.42
CA ASP A 39 -8.53 -4.49 12.93
C ASP A 39 -8.00 -4.79 14.34
N PHE A 40 -8.89 -5.25 15.22
CA PHE A 40 -8.52 -5.62 16.59
C PHE A 40 -7.44 -6.72 16.61
N LEU A 41 -7.58 -7.73 15.74
CA LEU A 41 -6.61 -8.82 15.67
C LEU A 41 -5.30 -8.40 15.01
N ALA A 42 -5.36 -7.70 13.88
CA ALA A 42 -4.16 -7.26 13.18
C ALA A 42 -3.37 -6.25 14.01
N GLY A 43 -4.06 -5.35 14.72
CA GLY A 43 -3.44 -4.25 15.45
C GLY A 43 -2.60 -3.40 14.51
N VAL A 44 -1.30 -3.31 14.79
CA VAL A 44 -0.32 -2.60 13.94
C VAL A 44 0.40 -3.52 12.96
N LEU A 45 0.16 -4.83 13.01
CA LEU A 45 0.85 -5.80 12.18
C LEU A 45 0.33 -5.76 10.75
N ARG A 46 1.24 -6.01 9.81
CA ARG A 46 1.00 -6.05 8.37
C ARG A 46 1.33 -7.44 7.81
N PRO A 47 0.83 -7.80 6.62
CA PRO A 47 1.08 -9.09 5.99
C PRO A 47 2.57 -9.51 5.90
N SER A 48 3.49 -8.56 5.78
CA SER A 48 4.93 -8.84 5.78
C SER A 48 5.50 -9.30 7.13
N ASP A 49 4.79 -9.04 8.22
CA ASP A 49 5.29 -9.28 9.58
C ASP A 49 5.19 -10.76 9.94
N SER A 50 6.25 -11.30 10.55
CA SER A 50 6.33 -12.72 10.93
C SER A 50 5.27 -13.15 11.95
N LYS A 51 4.75 -12.21 12.74
CA LYS A 51 3.74 -12.46 13.77
C LYS A 51 2.32 -12.15 13.32
N PHE A 52 2.11 -11.83 12.05
CA PHE A 52 0.78 -11.46 11.54
C PHE A 52 -0.23 -12.60 11.74
N PRO A 53 -1.43 -12.33 12.29
CA PRO A 53 -2.35 -13.37 12.81
C PRO A 53 -3.22 -14.00 11.71
N TRP A 54 -2.60 -14.53 10.66
CA TRP A 54 -3.25 -15.06 9.45
C TRP A 54 -4.47 -15.96 9.73
N ILE A 55 -4.34 -16.91 10.65
CA ILE A 55 -5.39 -17.91 10.90
C ILE A 55 -6.60 -17.26 11.58
N LEU A 56 -6.38 -16.31 12.49
CA LEU A 56 -7.45 -15.70 13.27
C LEU A 56 -8.30 -14.77 12.41
N ILE A 57 -7.66 -13.93 11.57
CA ILE A 57 -8.39 -12.99 10.72
C ILE A 57 -9.23 -13.72 9.65
N LYS A 58 -8.75 -14.85 9.12
CA LYS A 58 -9.50 -15.67 8.14
C LYS A 58 -10.81 -16.20 8.72
N LYS A 59 -10.80 -16.64 9.99
CA LYS A 59 -12.00 -17.16 10.68
C LYS A 59 -13.13 -16.14 10.73
N HIS A 60 -12.82 -14.84 10.84
CA HIS A 60 -13.85 -13.80 10.82
C HIS A 60 -14.54 -13.70 9.45
N THR A 61 -13.80 -13.87 8.36
CA THR A 61 -14.37 -13.95 7.01
C THR A 61 -15.23 -15.19 6.84
N ASP A 62 -14.77 -16.36 7.28
CA ASP A 62 -15.55 -17.61 7.19
C ASP A 62 -16.88 -17.48 7.95
N HIS A 63 -16.84 -16.90 9.15
CA HIS A 63 -18.03 -16.62 9.95
C HIS A 63 -18.97 -15.62 9.27
N TYR A 64 -18.41 -14.56 8.69
CA TYR A 64 -19.16 -13.56 7.94
C TYR A 64 -19.90 -14.19 6.75
N ILE A 65 -19.22 -15.03 5.96
CA ILE A 65 -19.79 -15.74 4.80
C ILE A 65 -20.87 -16.73 5.28
N LYS A 66 -20.58 -17.54 6.31
CA LYS A 66 -21.52 -18.53 6.85
C LYS A 66 -22.84 -17.90 7.29
N LYS A 67 -22.80 -16.70 7.90
CA LYS A 67 -24.00 -15.93 8.30
C LYS A 67 -24.87 -15.50 7.10
N LYS A 68 -24.35 -15.49 5.87
CA LYS A 68 -25.12 -15.13 4.66
C LYS A 68 -25.89 -16.30 4.06
N GLY A 69 -25.65 -17.53 4.53
CA GLY A 69 -26.31 -18.72 4.00
C GLY A 69 -25.68 -19.23 2.71
N LYS A 70 -26.48 -19.88 1.87
CA LYS A 70 -26.02 -20.42 0.59
C LYS A 70 -25.92 -19.27 -0.43
N ILE A 71 -24.70 -18.86 -0.74
CA ILE A 71 -24.38 -17.87 -1.77
C ILE A 71 -23.40 -18.48 -2.77
N SER A 72 -23.49 -18.06 -4.02
CA SER A 72 -22.59 -18.49 -5.10
C SER A 72 -21.20 -17.87 -4.96
N GLN A 73 -20.19 -18.44 -5.62
CA GLN A 73 -18.83 -17.90 -5.60
C GLN A 73 -18.77 -16.46 -6.15
N ALA A 74 -19.53 -16.16 -7.20
CA ALA A 74 -19.59 -14.81 -7.77
C ALA A 74 -20.16 -13.79 -6.76
N GLU A 75 -21.18 -14.17 -6.01
CA GLU A 75 -21.73 -13.33 -4.94
C GLU A 75 -20.75 -13.17 -3.77
N ILE A 76 -19.96 -14.20 -3.44
CA ILE A 76 -18.88 -14.13 -2.45
C ILE A 76 -17.84 -13.10 -2.92
N ASP A 77 -17.35 -13.24 -4.15
CA ASP A 77 -16.33 -12.34 -4.73
C ASP A 77 -16.78 -10.88 -4.67
N VAL A 78 -18.00 -10.57 -5.14
CA VAL A 78 -18.55 -9.20 -5.10
C VAL A 78 -18.67 -8.67 -3.67
N ARG A 79 -19.19 -9.48 -2.75
CA ARG A 79 -19.39 -9.05 -1.35
C ARG A 79 -18.07 -8.80 -0.64
N LEU A 80 -17.08 -9.68 -0.82
CA LEU A 80 -15.77 -9.52 -0.19
C LEU A 80 -14.98 -8.39 -0.82
N ALA A 81 -15.09 -8.17 -2.13
CA ALA A 81 -14.52 -6.99 -2.79
C ALA A 81 -15.07 -5.68 -2.19
N THR A 82 -16.40 -5.58 -2.02
CA THR A 82 -17.01 -4.40 -1.36
C THR A 82 -16.55 -4.23 0.09
N LEU A 83 -16.29 -5.30 0.83
CA LEU A 83 -15.71 -5.20 2.17
C LEU A 83 -14.30 -4.65 2.10
N ILE A 84 -13.44 -5.20 1.23
CA ILE A 84 -12.05 -4.76 1.09
C ILE A 84 -11.98 -3.28 0.70
N GLU A 85 -12.76 -2.85 -0.29
CA GLU A 85 -12.76 -1.46 -0.78
C GLU A 85 -13.09 -0.43 0.30
N ARG A 86 -13.97 -0.81 1.24
CA ARG A 86 -14.43 0.04 2.36
C ARG A 86 -13.50 -0.01 3.58
N HIS A 87 -12.49 -0.88 3.56
CA HIS A 87 -11.53 -0.99 4.65
C HIS A 87 -10.37 -0.02 4.46
N GLU A 88 -9.94 0.64 5.53
CA GLU A 88 -8.80 1.56 5.49
C GLU A 88 -7.50 0.80 5.22
N ALA A 89 -7.24 -0.27 5.98
CA ALA A 89 -6.10 -1.16 5.79
C ALA A 89 -6.46 -2.28 4.79
N ARG A 90 -6.47 -1.97 3.49
CA ARG A 90 -6.94 -2.91 2.45
C ARG A 90 -6.13 -4.20 2.36
N ASP A 91 -4.83 -4.14 2.59
CA ASP A 91 -3.94 -5.29 2.65
C ASP A 91 -4.30 -6.25 3.80
N VAL A 92 -4.72 -5.73 4.96
CA VAL A 92 -5.24 -6.54 6.08
C VAL A 92 -6.57 -7.19 5.70
N ALA A 93 -7.47 -6.43 5.05
CA ALA A 93 -8.74 -6.97 4.56
C ALA A 93 -8.53 -8.06 3.49
N ILE A 94 -7.58 -7.86 2.58
CA ILE A 94 -7.17 -8.87 1.59
C ILE A 94 -6.62 -10.10 2.29
N ALA A 95 -5.77 -9.94 3.30
CA ALA A 95 -5.24 -11.08 4.07
C ALA A 95 -6.36 -11.91 4.74
N ALA A 96 -7.42 -11.25 5.18
CA ALA A 96 -8.59 -11.91 5.76
C ALA A 96 -9.52 -12.55 4.71
N CYS A 97 -9.61 -12.00 3.50
CA CYS A 97 -10.59 -12.41 2.48
C CYS A 97 -10.04 -13.32 1.37
N ALA A 98 -8.75 -13.24 1.06
CA ALA A 98 -8.17 -13.80 -0.16
C ALA A 98 -8.32 -15.32 -0.32
N HIS A 99 -8.52 -16.08 0.75
CA HIS A 99 -8.74 -17.53 0.67
C HIS A 99 -10.16 -17.89 0.20
N ALA A 100 -11.11 -16.97 0.33
CA ALA A 100 -12.51 -17.17 -0.02
C ALA A 100 -12.90 -16.50 -1.34
N ILE A 101 -12.06 -15.60 -1.88
CA ILE A 101 -12.23 -14.98 -3.20
C ILE A 101 -11.65 -15.89 -4.28
N SER A 102 -12.30 -15.97 -5.44
CA SER A 102 -11.74 -16.69 -6.58
C SER A 102 -10.40 -16.08 -7.05
N PRO A 103 -9.46 -16.86 -7.64
CA PRO A 103 -8.19 -16.30 -8.11
C PRO A 103 -8.37 -15.15 -9.12
N THR A 104 -9.34 -15.28 -10.03
CA THR A 104 -9.66 -14.24 -11.02
C THR A 104 -10.23 -12.99 -10.38
N GLY A 105 -11.16 -13.13 -9.43
CA GLY A 105 -11.72 -12.00 -8.68
C GLY A 105 -10.66 -11.26 -7.86
N LEU A 106 -9.77 -12.01 -7.20
CA LEU A 106 -8.68 -11.44 -6.42
C LEU A 106 -7.66 -10.71 -7.32
N ARG A 107 -7.30 -11.28 -8.48
CA ARG A 107 -6.42 -10.58 -9.43
C ARG A 107 -7.08 -9.33 -10.00
N ALA A 108 -8.38 -9.37 -10.30
CA ALA A 108 -9.11 -8.19 -10.75
C ALA A 108 -9.08 -7.09 -9.68
N LEU A 109 -9.30 -7.42 -8.40
CA LEU A 109 -9.24 -6.48 -7.29
C LEU A 109 -7.85 -5.82 -7.17
N LEU A 110 -6.78 -6.62 -7.21
CA LEU A 110 -5.41 -6.11 -7.14
C LEU A 110 -5.06 -5.19 -8.32
N ASN A 111 -5.63 -5.46 -9.50
CA ASN A 111 -5.40 -4.67 -10.71
C ASN A 111 -6.23 -3.37 -10.72
N VAL A 112 -7.47 -3.39 -10.24
CA VAL A 112 -8.32 -2.20 -10.05
C VAL A 112 -7.66 -1.23 -9.06
N GLU A 113 -6.90 -1.78 -8.10
CA GLU A 113 -6.18 -1.03 -7.08
C GLU A 113 -4.69 -0.81 -7.37
N LEU A 114 -4.26 -0.83 -8.64
CA LEU A 114 -3.02 -0.15 -9.07
C LEU A 114 -3.10 1.40 -8.93
N ASN A 115 -3.85 1.87 -7.92
CA ASN A 115 -4.01 3.23 -7.41
C ASN A 115 -2.77 3.70 -6.64
N VAL A 116 -1.58 3.24 -7.04
CA VAL A 116 -0.34 3.90 -6.63
C VAL A 116 -0.35 5.27 -7.30
N ALA A 117 -0.57 6.32 -6.50
CA ALA A 117 -0.71 7.68 -6.99
C ALA A 117 0.53 8.05 -7.83
N PRO A 118 0.37 8.37 -9.13
CA PRO A 118 1.49 8.38 -10.06
C PRO A 118 2.65 9.29 -9.67
N ALA A 119 2.43 10.38 -8.92
CA ALA A 119 3.49 11.32 -8.53
C ALA A 119 4.02 11.08 -7.10
N THR A 120 3.16 10.66 -6.18
CA THR A 120 3.50 10.57 -4.75
C THR A 120 3.86 9.16 -4.31
N TYR A 121 3.59 8.15 -5.15
CA TYR A 121 3.68 6.74 -4.78
C TYR A 121 2.86 6.40 -3.54
N TYR A 122 1.87 7.23 -3.23
CA TYR A 122 0.92 6.97 -2.16
C TYR A 122 0.19 5.67 -2.45
N GLY A 123 0.10 4.78 -1.46
CA GLY A 123 -0.46 3.45 -1.61
C GLY A 123 0.52 2.38 -2.13
N LEU A 124 1.77 2.71 -2.48
CA LEU A 124 2.75 1.70 -2.90
C LEU A 124 2.96 0.64 -1.81
N GLU A 125 3.20 1.06 -0.56
CA GLU A 125 3.40 0.12 0.55
C GLU A 125 2.19 -0.82 0.70
N MET A 126 0.97 -0.25 0.71
CA MET A 126 -0.26 -1.01 0.81
C MET A 126 -0.41 -1.99 -0.36
N TYR A 127 -0.11 -1.57 -1.60
CA TYR A 127 -0.12 -2.44 -2.77
C TYR A 127 0.84 -3.63 -2.64
N LEU A 128 2.09 -3.39 -2.19
CA LEU A 128 3.07 -4.46 -1.98
C LEU A 128 2.63 -5.44 -0.87
N GLN A 129 2.07 -4.93 0.22
CA GLN A 129 1.49 -5.75 1.29
C GLN A 129 0.30 -6.59 0.79
N SER A 130 -0.55 -6.01 -0.06
CA SER A 130 -1.67 -6.71 -0.69
C SER A 130 -1.23 -7.87 -1.59
N LEU A 131 -0.12 -7.72 -2.34
CA LEU A 131 0.46 -8.82 -3.12
C LEU A 131 0.95 -9.97 -2.21
N ILE A 132 1.63 -9.63 -1.11
CA ILE A 132 2.09 -10.62 -0.11
C ILE A 132 0.88 -11.36 0.48
N ALA A 133 -0.17 -10.62 0.85
CA ALA A 133 -1.41 -11.18 1.38
C ALA A 133 -2.16 -12.09 0.41
N ALA A 134 -2.31 -11.65 -0.83
CA ALA A 134 -3.00 -12.40 -1.85
C ALA A 134 -2.31 -13.74 -2.15
N ASN A 135 -0.98 -13.75 -2.30
CA ASN A 135 -0.23 -14.97 -2.56
C ASN A 135 -0.27 -15.95 -1.38
N TYR A 136 -0.15 -15.47 -0.15
CA TYR A 136 -0.19 -16.35 1.04
C TYR A 136 -1.50 -17.15 1.11
N CYS A 137 -2.61 -16.53 0.71
CA CYS A 137 -3.93 -17.16 0.75
C CYS A 137 -4.33 -17.84 -0.57
N SER A 138 -3.84 -17.34 -1.70
CA SER A 138 -4.20 -17.79 -3.05
C SER A 138 -3.00 -17.64 -4.01
N PRO A 139 -2.07 -18.61 -4.01
CA PRO A 139 -0.89 -18.60 -4.91
C PRO A 139 -1.23 -18.63 -6.40
N LYS A 140 -2.48 -18.95 -6.76
CA LYS A 140 -2.98 -18.94 -8.14
C LYS A 140 -3.29 -17.53 -8.65
N ALA A 141 -3.52 -16.57 -7.76
CA ALA A 141 -3.86 -15.18 -8.11
C ALA A 141 -2.63 -14.28 -8.25
N VAL A 142 -1.61 -14.52 -7.42
CA VAL A 142 -0.34 -13.78 -7.41
C VAL A 142 0.79 -14.78 -7.36
N THR A 143 1.73 -14.65 -8.27
CA THR A 143 2.86 -15.57 -8.41
C THR A 143 3.88 -15.41 -7.29
N GLY A 144 4.71 -16.44 -7.06
CA GLY A 144 5.81 -16.35 -6.10
C GLY A 144 6.83 -15.27 -6.46
N LEU A 145 7.07 -15.05 -7.76
CA LEU A 145 7.99 -14.02 -8.24
C LEU A 145 7.50 -12.60 -7.90
N GLU A 146 6.20 -12.32 -8.10
CA GLU A 146 5.60 -11.04 -7.71
C GLU A 146 5.76 -10.75 -6.21
N VAL A 147 5.62 -11.78 -5.36
CA VAL A 147 5.81 -11.62 -3.91
C VAL A 147 7.26 -11.41 -3.53
N GLN A 148 8.20 -12.09 -4.17
CA GLN A 148 9.62 -11.87 -3.93
C GLN A 148 9.99 -10.42 -4.25
N TRP A 149 9.52 -9.92 -5.39
CA TRP A 149 9.66 -8.50 -5.76
C TRP A 149 8.98 -7.57 -4.75
N ALA A 150 7.75 -7.88 -4.32
CA ALA A 150 7.04 -7.06 -3.35
C ALA A 150 7.80 -6.96 -2.02
N ARG A 151 8.34 -8.07 -1.51
CA ARG A 151 9.15 -8.09 -0.29
C ARG A 151 10.44 -7.30 -0.44
N GLN A 152 11.11 -7.42 -1.58
CA GLN A 152 12.37 -6.71 -1.85
C GLN A 152 12.16 -5.20 -1.98
N LEU A 153 11.01 -4.77 -2.54
CA LEU A 153 10.68 -3.36 -2.73
C LEU A 153 10.06 -2.69 -1.51
N LEU A 154 9.49 -3.45 -0.58
CA LEU A 154 8.79 -2.93 0.59
C LEU A 154 9.62 -1.93 1.43
N PRO A 155 10.93 -2.14 1.70
CA PRO A 155 11.76 -1.18 2.43
C PRO A 155 11.89 0.19 1.73
N TYR A 156 11.67 0.23 0.42
CA TYR A 156 11.77 1.40 -0.44
C TYR A 156 10.42 2.12 -0.64
N ALA A 157 9.31 1.55 -0.17
CA ALA A 157 7.96 2.07 -0.36
C ALA A 157 7.58 3.24 0.57
N LYS A 158 8.58 3.90 1.19
CA LYS A 158 8.37 5.03 2.10
C LYS A 158 7.90 6.26 1.34
N HIS A 159 6.92 6.96 1.89
CA HIS A 159 6.41 8.21 1.33
C HIS A 159 7.39 9.39 1.54
N GLY A 160 7.24 10.47 0.77
CA GLY A 160 8.00 11.72 0.92
C GLY A 160 8.74 12.20 -0.33
N ALA A 161 9.62 13.18 -0.15
CA ALA A 161 10.45 13.69 -1.25
C ALA A 161 11.42 12.59 -1.74
N GLY A 162 11.60 12.49 -3.06
CA GLY A 162 12.49 11.48 -3.65
C GLY A 162 11.96 10.05 -3.66
N VAL A 163 10.66 9.84 -3.45
CA VAL A 163 10.00 8.52 -3.55
C VAL A 163 10.33 7.78 -4.84
N ALA A 164 10.32 8.47 -5.99
CA ALA A 164 10.61 7.86 -7.27
C ALA A 164 12.06 7.34 -7.33
N GLY A 165 13.02 8.12 -6.84
CA GLY A 165 14.43 7.70 -6.76
C GLY A 165 14.64 6.50 -5.86
N ARG A 166 14.05 6.49 -4.65
CA ARG A 166 14.13 5.35 -3.72
C ARG A 166 13.49 4.09 -4.30
N TYR A 167 12.33 4.23 -4.96
CA TYR A 167 11.69 3.10 -5.62
C TYR A 167 12.58 2.52 -6.74
N LEU A 168 13.21 3.37 -7.55
CA LEU A 168 14.14 2.94 -8.60
C LEU A 168 15.39 2.26 -8.01
N GLU A 169 15.94 2.77 -6.91
CA GLU A 169 17.02 2.12 -6.18
C GLU A 169 16.63 0.70 -5.74
N GLY A 170 15.44 0.56 -5.13
CA GLY A 170 14.89 -0.73 -4.74
C GLY A 170 14.67 -1.67 -5.92
N LEU A 171 14.18 -1.15 -7.05
CA LEU A 171 14.00 -1.91 -8.28
C LEU A 171 15.33 -2.43 -8.82
N CYS A 172 16.37 -1.59 -8.84
CA CYS A 172 17.71 -2.00 -9.25
C CYS A 172 18.31 -3.03 -8.27
N SER A 173 18.05 -2.89 -6.96
CA SER A 173 18.41 -3.91 -5.98
C SER A 173 17.69 -5.24 -6.23
N ALA A 174 16.39 -5.20 -6.57
CA ALA A 174 15.60 -6.38 -6.85
C ALA A 174 16.07 -7.12 -8.10
N LEU A 175 16.37 -6.40 -9.18
CA LEU A 175 16.93 -6.98 -10.41
C LEU A 175 18.28 -7.68 -10.20
N ARG A 176 19.05 -7.28 -9.18
CA ARG A 176 20.31 -7.95 -8.82
C ARG A 176 20.12 -9.16 -7.93
N ALA A 177 19.11 -9.13 -7.07
CA ALA A 177 18.86 -10.17 -6.10
C ALA A 177 17.99 -11.30 -6.66
N ILE A 178 17.14 -11.00 -7.64
CA ILE A 178 16.12 -11.91 -8.17
C ILE A 178 16.39 -12.12 -9.65
N ASP A 179 16.60 -13.37 -10.04
CA ASP A 179 16.74 -13.77 -11.45
C ASP A 179 15.44 -13.43 -12.21
N THR A 180 15.48 -12.32 -12.92
CA THR A 180 14.36 -11.78 -13.68
C THR A 180 14.79 -11.70 -15.13
N PRO A 181 14.24 -12.53 -16.04
CA PRO A 181 14.72 -12.57 -17.41
C PRO A 181 14.32 -11.35 -18.23
N ASN A 182 13.14 -10.79 -17.92
CA ASN A 182 12.63 -9.57 -18.54
C ASN A 182 11.51 -8.98 -17.67
N MET A 183 11.21 -7.68 -17.82
CA MET A 183 10.13 -7.03 -17.07
C MET A 183 8.71 -7.44 -17.52
N ASN A 184 8.54 -8.14 -18.65
CA ASN A 184 7.20 -8.56 -19.11
C ASN A 184 6.62 -9.68 -18.26
N VAL A 185 7.44 -10.43 -17.52
CA VAL A 185 6.97 -11.41 -16.52
C VAL A 185 6.37 -10.73 -15.28
N LEU A 186 6.57 -9.42 -15.12
CA LEU A 186 6.11 -8.60 -14.01
C LEU A 186 5.48 -7.30 -14.54
N PRO A 187 4.37 -7.38 -15.29
CA PRO A 187 3.83 -6.26 -16.05
C PRO A 187 3.48 -5.04 -15.17
N ASP A 188 2.94 -5.28 -13.97
CA ASP A 188 2.54 -4.22 -13.05
C ASP A 188 3.76 -3.47 -12.50
N PHE A 189 4.82 -4.19 -12.10
CA PHE A 189 6.09 -3.59 -11.70
C PHE A 189 6.74 -2.85 -12.86
N ALA A 190 6.62 -3.35 -14.10
CA ALA A 190 7.11 -2.65 -15.29
C ALA A 190 6.39 -1.32 -15.52
N ILE A 191 5.07 -1.26 -15.32
CA ILE A 191 4.28 -0.03 -15.39
C ILE A 191 4.76 0.96 -14.31
N LEU A 192 4.92 0.50 -13.06
CA LEU A 192 5.40 1.34 -11.96
C LEU A 192 6.82 1.85 -12.20
N ALA A 193 7.70 1.02 -12.76
CA ALA A 193 9.07 1.38 -13.11
C ALA A 193 9.11 2.51 -14.15
N ARG A 194 8.35 2.38 -15.25
CA ARG A 194 8.28 3.43 -16.29
C ARG A 194 7.79 4.77 -15.72
N ARG A 195 6.76 4.73 -14.87
CA ARG A 195 6.29 5.92 -14.15
C ARG A 195 7.41 6.51 -13.28
N ALA A 196 8.16 5.66 -12.58
CA ALA A 196 9.22 6.09 -11.67
C ALA A 196 10.37 6.77 -12.41
N PHE A 197 10.81 6.21 -13.53
CA PHE A 197 11.80 6.85 -14.39
C PHE A 197 11.36 8.23 -14.86
N LYS A 198 10.12 8.35 -15.36
CA LYS A 198 9.57 9.63 -15.80
C LYS A 198 9.58 10.67 -14.67
N ASN A 199 9.05 10.30 -13.50
CA ASN A 199 8.97 11.22 -12.36
C ASN A 199 10.36 11.61 -11.83
N PHE A 200 11.28 10.64 -11.76
CA PHE A 200 12.64 10.89 -11.30
C PHE A 200 13.39 11.80 -12.27
N ALA A 201 13.26 11.61 -13.59
CA ALA A 201 13.82 12.52 -14.58
C ALA A 201 13.26 13.94 -14.43
N THR A 202 11.94 14.10 -14.26
CA THR A 202 11.33 15.41 -13.99
C THR A 202 11.84 16.02 -12.68
N GLN A 203 12.05 15.22 -11.64
CA GLN A 203 12.60 15.68 -10.37
C GLN A 203 14.03 16.22 -10.55
N LEU A 204 14.88 15.53 -11.31
CA LEU A 204 16.25 15.96 -11.60
C LEU A 204 16.31 17.25 -12.42
N GLU A 205 15.47 17.37 -13.45
CA GLU A 205 15.34 18.62 -14.22
C GLU A 205 14.84 19.76 -13.32
N GLY A 206 13.91 19.49 -12.40
CA GLY A 206 13.46 20.46 -11.40
C GLY A 206 14.57 20.93 -10.46
N TYR A 207 15.51 20.05 -10.08
CA TYR A 207 16.69 20.46 -9.32
C TYR A 207 17.64 21.33 -10.15
N LYS A 208 17.89 20.92 -11.41
CA LYS A 208 18.74 21.65 -12.35
C LYS A 208 18.22 23.08 -12.60
N LEU A 209 16.94 23.25 -12.91
CA LEU A 209 16.33 24.56 -13.15
C LEU A 209 16.40 25.49 -11.93
N ARG A 210 16.34 24.94 -10.72
CA ARG A 210 16.45 25.69 -9.46
C ARG A 210 17.88 25.82 -8.95
N SER A 211 18.88 25.38 -9.72
CA SER A 211 20.29 25.32 -9.30
C SER A 211 20.53 24.55 -7.98
N GLN A 212 19.66 23.59 -7.65
CA GLN A 212 19.73 22.77 -6.44
C GLN A 212 20.67 21.57 -6.65
N TRP A 213 21.92 21.84 -7.00
CA TRP A 213 22.90 20.84 -7.41
C TRP A 213 23.23 19.82 -6.31
N VAL A 214 23.29 20.25 -5.05
CA VAL A 214 23.53 19.35 -3.91
C VAL A 214 22.40 18.31 -3.78
N SER A 215 21.14 18.74 -3.95
CA SER A 215 19.98 17.86 -3.91
C SER A 215 19.94 16.91 -5.11
N ALA A 216 20.29 17.39 -6.30
CA ALA A 216 20.41 16.54 -7.49
C ALA A 216 21.47 15.45 -7.28
N GLN A 217 22.65 15.82 -6.77
CA GLN A 217 23.74 14.87 -6.52
C GLN A 217 23.33 13.83 -5.48
N ALA A 218 22.71 14.25 -4.37
CA ALA A 218 22.19 13.33 -3.37
C ALA A 218 21.14 12.37 -3.96
N ALA A 219 20.26 12.85 -4.83
CA ALA A 219 19.22 12.05 -5.47
C ALA A 219 19.78 10.98 -6.44
N VAL A 220 20.90 11.24 -7.11
CA VAL A 220 21.54 10.29 -8.05
C VAL A 220 22.62 9.41 -7.40
N GLY A 221 22.93 9.61 -6.11
CA GLY A 221 24.04 8.92 -5.44
C GLY A 221 23.96 7.39 -5.49
N TRP A 222 22.75 6.83 -5.47
CA TRP A 222 22.54 5.38 -5.60
C TRP A 222 22.94 4.85 -6.99
N MET A 223 22.83 5.66 -8.05
CA MET A 223 23.26 5.28 -9.41
C MET A 223 24.78 5.17 -9.50
N SER A 224 25.53 6.00 -8.77
CA SER A 224 26.98 5.87 -8.68
C SER A 224 27.40 4.58 -7.96
N ALA A 225 26.67 4.19 -6.91
CA ALA A 225 26.87 2.91 -6.26
C ALA A 225 26.55 1.75 -7.20
N LEU A 226 25.48 1.86 -7.99
CA LEU A 226 25.09 0.91 -9.01
C LEU A 226 26.23 0.69 -10.03
N ALA A 227 26.73 1.76 -10.64
CA ALA A 227 27.75 1.70 -11.69
C ALA A 227 29.07 1.06 -11.22
N ARG A 228 29.42 1.21 -9.94
CA ARG A 228 30.65 0.60 -9.38
C ARG A 228 30.56 -0.92 -9.22
N THR A 229 29.35 -1.45 -9.12
CA THR A 229 29.11 -2.88 -8.91
C THR A 229 28.48 -3.53 -10.15
N THR A 230 28.53 -2.86 -11.30
CA THR A 230 28.08 -3.42 -12.58
C THR A 230 28.99 -4.60 -12.94
N PRO A 231 28.46 -5.78 -13.25
CA PRO A 231 29.28 -6.91 -13.68
C PRO A 231 29.93 -6.60 -15.03
N ALA A 232 31.14 -7.12 -15.25
CA ALA A 232 31.86 -6.93 -16.51
C ALA A 232 31.15 -7.59 -17.71
N VAL A 233 30.37 -8.64 -17.44
CA VAL A 233 29.60 -9.38 -18.45
C VAL A 233 28.20 -9.63 -17.91
N THR A 234 27.20 -9.41 -18.75
CA THR A 234 25.82 -9.78 -18.46
C THR A 234 25.66 -11.29 -18.50
N PRO A 235 25.24 -11.96 -17.42
CA PRO A 235 24.88 -13.37 -17.46
C PRO A 235 23.77 -13.62 -18.51
N PRO A 236 23.85 -14.69 -19.31
CA PRO A 236 22.81 -15.02 -20.28
C PRO A 236 21.43 -15.10 -19.61
N GLY A 237 20.42 -14.50 -20.25
CA GLY A 237 19.04 -14.57 -19.79
C GLY A 237 18.71 -13.72 -18.56
N HIS A 238 19.62 -12.87 -18.06
CA HIS A 238 19.38 -12.01 -16.90
C HIS A 238 19.17 -10.55 -17.30
N LEU A 239 18.13 -9.92 -16.74
CA LEU A 239 17.92 -8.48 -16.89
C LEU A 239 18.71 -7.71 -15.83
N LEU A 240 19.75 -6.99 -16.26
CA LEU A 240 20.49 -6.10 -15.38
C LEU A 240 19.80 -4.73 -15.20
N PRO A 241 19.98 -4.07 -14.04
CA PRO A 241 19.54 -2.69 -13.81
C PRO A 241 19.95 -1.71 -14.92
N GLU A 242 21.18 -1.86 -15.43
CA GLU A 242 21.77 -1.00 -16.44
C GLU A 242 20.99 -1.08 -17.76
N HIS A 243 20.48 -2.25 -18.14
CA HIS A 243 19.64 -2.39 -19.34
C HIS A 243 18.32 -1.60 -19.21
N VAL A 244 17.72 -1.61 -18.01
CA VAL A 244 16.48 -0.88 -17.75
C VAL A 244 16.73 0.63 -17.74
N LEU A 245 17.83 1.06 -17.13
CA LEU A 245 18.27 2.45 -17.14
C LEU A 245 18.60 2.94 -18.55
N ASP A 246 19.28 2.15 -19.36
CA ASP A 246 19.60 2.48 -20.76
C ASP A 246 18.36 2.65 -21.60
N ALA A 247 17.34 1.81 -21.38
CA ALA A 247 16.10 1.87 -22.11
C ALA A 247 15.19 3.03 -21.66
N GLN A 248 15.13 3.34 -20.37
CA GLN A 248 14.12 4.25 -19.80
C GLN A 248 14.67 5.62 -19.38
N PHE A 249 15.97 5.73 -19.11
CA PHE A 249 16.62 6.96 -18.68
C PHE A 249 18.07 7.07 -19.24
N PRO A 250 18.26 7.20 -20.57
CA PRO A 250 19.57 7.04 -21.23
C PRO A 250 20.69 7.97 -20.73
N ILE A 251 20.33 9.14 -20.18
CA ILE A 251 21.28 10.13 -19.65
C ILE A 251 21.80 9.79 -18.25
N TRP A 252 21.38 8.66 -17.65
CA TRP A 252 21.78 8.28 -16.30
C TRP A 252 23.30 8.21 -16.11
N ARG A 253 24.05 7.78 -17.14
CA ARG A 253 25.53 7.73 -17.07
C ARG A 253 26.15 9.12 -16.92
N ILE A 254 25.55 10.15 -17.52
CA ILE A 254 26.01 11.54 -17.38
C ILE A 254 25.82 11.98 -15.92
N TRP A 255 24.66 11.68 -15.34
CA TRP A 255 24.38 11.96 -13.93
C TRP A 255 25.31 11.21 -12.98
N VAL A 256 25.69 9.97 -13.30
CA VAL A 256 26.65 9.18 -12.53
C VAL A 256 28.08 9.72 -12.63
N ALA A 257 28.51 10.14 -13.81
CA ALA A 257 29.83 10.71 -14.05
C ALA A 257 29.97 12.13 -13.48
N TRP A 258 28.84 12.80 -13.23
CA TRP A 258 28.81 14.13 -12.67
C TRP A 258 29.19 14.13 -11.18
N ASN A 259 30.41 14.61 -10.91
CA ASN A 259 30.94 14.76 -9.55
C ASN A 259 31.26 16.24 -9.27
N PRO A 260 30.26 17.07 -8.95
CA PRO A 260 30.49 18.48 -8.65
C PRO A 260 31.32 18.61 -7.36
N ASN A 261 32.26 19.54 -7.33
CA ASN A 261 32.99 19.86 -6.10
C ASN A 261 32.03 20.55 -5.11
N THR A 262 31.46 19.76 -4.19
CA THR A 262 30.45 20.20 -3.22
C THR A 262 30.96 21.23 -2.22
N GLY A 263 32.29 21.34 -2.03
CA GLY A 263 32.89 22.37 -1.18
C GLY A 263 32.75 23.77 -1.77
N ARG A 264 32.79 23.88 -3.10
CA ARG A 264 32.72 25.17 -3.82
C ARG A 264 31.29 25.63 -4.08
N THR A 265 30.31 24.72 -4.08
CA THR A 265 28.90 25.06 -4.29
C THR A 265 28.21 25.58 -3.03
N LYS A 266 28.68 25.19 -1.83
CA LYS A 266 28.18 25.73 -0.56
C LYS A 266 28.55 27.20 -0.33
N SER A 267 29.60 27.72 -0.99
CA SER A 267 30.04 29.11 -0.85
C SER A 267 29.36 30.09 -1.83
N LEU A 268 28.47 29.60 -2.70
CA LEU A 268 27.79 30.40 -3.74
C LEU A 268 26.26 30.49 -3.52
N ALA A 269 25.75 29.89 -2.44
CA ALA A 269 24.36 29.96 -2.01
C ALA A 269 24.26 30.81 -0.74
#